data_AF-A0A418Y7J6-F1
#
_entry.id   AF-A0A418Y7J6-F1
#
_cell.length_a   1.000
_cell.length_b   1.000
_cell.length_c   1.000
_cell.angle_alpha   90.00
_cell.angle_beta   90.00
_cell.angle_gamma   90.00
#
_symmetry.space_group_name_H-M   'P 1'
#
loop_
_entity.id
_entity.type
_entity.pdbx_description
1 polymer ?
#
loop_
_entity_poly.entity_id
_entity_poly.type
_entity_poly.pdbx_seq_one_letter_code
_entity_poly.pdbx_strand_id
1 'polypeptide(L)'
;MLINCVAYEEGKKLSDIPVEAISDYLARPRCFVWVALADPLPDELLEMQVEFGLHELALEDAMRGNQRPKIEEYGDSMFVVVHMVELSGD
;
A
#
# COMPACT_ATOMS: atom_id res chain seq x y z
N MET A 1 11.55 -1.68 -3.11
CA MET A 1 11.41 -2.80 -4.06
C MET A 1 9.99 -3.33 -4.08
N LEU A 2 9.36 -3.30 -5.26
CA LEU A 2 8.06 -3.94 -5.51
C LEU A 2 8.13 -5.47 -5.35
N ILE A 3 7.30 -6.01 -4.45
CA ILE A 3 7.10 -7.46 -4.28
C ILE A 3 5.98 -7.94 -5.19
N ASN A 4 4.81 -7.28 -5.12
CA ASN A 4 3.67 -7.58 -5.98
C ASN A 4 2.77 -6.35 -6.14
N CYS A 5 2.04 -6.32 -7.26
CA CYS A 5 0.98 -5.38 -7.57
C CYS A 5 -0.12 -6.17 -8.27
N VAL A 6 -1.26 -6.36 -7.60
CA VAL A 6 -2.27 -7.34 -8.00
C VAL A 6 -3.65 -6.73 -7.94
N ALA A 7 -4.41 -6.87 -9.02
CA ALA A 7 -5.82 -6.54 -9.06
C ALA A 7 -6.68 -7.73 -8.65
N TYR A 8 -7.71 -7.45 -7.86
CA TYR A 8 -8.75 -8.37 -7.44
C TYR A 8 -10.12 -7.81 -7.80
N GLU A 9 -11.08 -8.68 -8.06
CA GLU A 9 -12.50 -8.35 -8.17
C GLU A 9 -13.29 -9.43 -7.43
N GLU A 10 -14.22 -9.00 -6.57
CA GLU A 10 -15.04 -9.91 -5.74
C GLU A 10 -14.22 -10.97 -4.97
N GLY A 11 -13.06 -10.56 -4.44
CA GLY A 11 -12.17 -11.43 -3.65
C GLY A 11 -11.36 -12.43 -4.47
N LYS A 12 -11.43 -12.39 -5.80
CA LYS A 12 -10.63 -13.26 -6.69
C LYS A 12 -9.52 -12.45 -7.35
N LYS A 13 -8.31 -13.03 -7.41
CA LYS A 13 -7.19 -12.45 -8.17
C LYS A 13 -7.59 -12.41 -9.66
N LEU A 14 -7.51 -11.22 -10.26
CA LEU A 14 -7.66 -11.02 -11.70
C LEU A 14 -6.33 -11.22 -12.40
N SER A 15 -5.33 -10.42 -12.04
CA SER A 15 -3.99 -10.45 -12.64
C SER A 15 -2.98 -9.69 -11.78
N ASP A 16 -1.70 -9.99 -11.97
CA ASP A 16 -0.64 -9.04 -11.64
C ASP A 16 -0.71 -7.88 -12.64
N ILE A 17 -0.55 -6.64 -12.17
CA ILE A 17 -0.68 -5.43 -12.98
C ILE A 17 0.56 -4.54 -12.80
N PRO A 18 0.96 -3.78 -13.82
CA PRO A 18 2.00 -2.77 -13.65
C PRO A 18 1.47 -1.61 -12.78
N VAL A 19 2.37 -0.85 -12.15
CA VAL A 19 2.01 0.21 -11.20
C VAL A 19 1.18 1.31 -11.87
N GLU A 20 1.51 1.65 -13.10
CA GLU A 20 0.85 2.71 -13.88
C GLU A 20 -0.60 2.34 -14.27
N ALA A 21 -1.02 1.09 -14.02
CA ALA A 21 -2.39 0.62 -14.24
C ALA A 21 -3.23 0.64 -12.96
N ILE A 22 -2.68 1.01 -11.80
CA ILE A 22 -3.40 1.00 -10.52
C ILE A 22 -4.66 1.87 -10.61
N SER A 23 -4.52 3.13 -11.03
CA SER A 23 -5.64 4.07 -11.19
C SER A 23 -6.75 3.54 -12.10
N ASP A 24 -6.39 2.89 -13.21
CA ASP A 24 -7.33 2.30 -14.17
C ASP A 24 -8.15 1.15 -13.58
N TYR A 25 -7.56 0.36 -12.69
CA TYR A 25 -8.26 -0.72 -12.00
C TYR A 25 -9.09 -0.20 -10.82
N LEU A 26 -8.61 0.82 -10.10
CA LEU A 26 -9.38 1.46 -9.02
C LEU A 26 -10.64 2.17 -9.54
N ALA A 27 -10.63 2.66 -10.78
CA ALA A 27 -11.81 3.24 -11.43
C ALA A 27 -12.92 2.21 -11.73
N ARG A 28 -12.62 0.90 -11.66
CA ARG A 28 -13.60 -0.16 -11.94
C ARG A 28 -14.40 -0.50 -10.68
N PRO A 29 -15.73 -0.67 -10.79
CA PRO A 29 -16.55 -1.03 -9.64
C PRO A 29 -16.15 -2.40 -9.07
N ARG A 30 -16.12 -2.51 -7.73
CA ARG A 30 -15.77 -3.73 -6.97
C ARG A 30 -14.34 -4.25 -7.19
N CYS A 31 -13.48 -3.46 -7.83
CA CYS A 31 -12.06 -3.78 -7.92
C CYS A 31 -11.32 -3.33 -6.66
N PHE A 32 -10.29 -4.10 -6.33
CA PHE A 32 -9.38 -3.86 -5.22
C PHE A 32 -7.96 -4.12 -5.72
N VAL A 33 -7.03 -3.22 -5.43
CA VAL A 33 -5.62 -3.39 -5.81
C VAL A 33 -4.78 -3.54 -4.55
N TRP A 34 -3.97 -4.60 -4.50
CA TRP A 34 -3.00 -4.83 -3.44
C TRP A 34 -1.59 -4.59 -3.98
N VAL A 35 -0.85 -3.70 -3.32
CA VAL A 35 0.57 -3.47 -3.59
C VAL A 35 1.38 -3.78 -2.34
N ALA A 36 2.42 -4.59 -2.49
CA ALA A 36 3.39 -4.86 -1.44
C ALA A 36 4.77 -4.33 -1.86
N LEU A 37 5.33 -3.46 -1.03
CA LEU A 37 6.69 -2.92 -1.17
C LEU A 37 7.55 -3.39 0.01
N ALA A 38 8.75 -3.88 -0.26
CA ALA A 38 9.80 -4.07 0.73
C ALA A 38 10.88 -3.03 0.52
N ASP A 39 11.32 -2.39 1.61
CA ASP A 39 12.38 -1.36 1.62
C ASP A 39 12.25 -0.40 0.42
N PRO A 40 11.10 0.28 0.24
CA PRO A 40 10.89 1.12 -0.92
C PRO A 40 11.80 2.35 -0.91
N LEU A 41 12.26 2.72 -2.11
CA LEU A 41 12.89 4.01 -2.33
C LEU A 41 11.85 5.13 -2.24
N PRO A 42 12.25 6.37 -1.91
CA PRO A 42 11.34 7.51 -1.86
C PRO A 42 10.51 7.69 -3.14
N ASP A 43 11.13 7.48 -4.31
CA ASP A 43 10.45 7.61 -5.60
C ASP A 43 9.37 6.54 -5.82
N GLU A 44 9.56 5.30 -5.32
CA GLU A 44 8.53 4.24 -5.37
C GLU A 44 7.33 4.61 -4.49
N LEU A 45 7.57 5.24 -3.33
CA LEU A 45 6.50 5.72 -2.46
C LEU A 45 5.76 6.92 -3.07
N LEU A 46 6.47 7.87 -3.69
CA LEU A 46 5.88 9.00 -4.42
C LEU A 46 4.99 8.51 -5.57
N GLU A 47 5.37 7.46 -6.27
CA GLU A 47 4.54 6.84 -7.30
C GLU A 47 3.24 6.28 -6.71
N MET A 48 3.30 5.59 -5.57
CA MET A 48 2.08 5.14 -4.85
C MET A 48 1.21 6.31 -4.40
N GLN A 49 1.83 7.43 -4.00
CA GLN A 49 1.08 8.63 -3.64
C GLN A 49 0.22 9.11 -4.80
N VAL A 50 0.77 9.13 -6.01
CA VAL A 50 0.05 9.55 -7.22
C VAL A 50 -1.02 8.53 -7.61
N GLU A 51 -0.67 7.25 -7.70
CA GLU A 51 -1.57 6.19 -8.19
C GLU A 51 -2.75 5.89 -7.25
N PHE A 52 -2.56 6.00 -5.93
CA PHE A 52 -3.63 5.80 -4.96
C PHE A 52 -4.25 7.10 -4.46
N GLY A 53 -3.69 8.27 -4.81
CA GLY A 53 -4.10 9.55 -4.25
C GLY A 53 -3.84 9.65 -2.74
N LEU A 54 -2.73 9.10 -2.26
CA LEU A 54 -2.42 9.08 -0.82
C LEU A 54 -2.12 10.50 -0.31
N HIS A 55 -2.58 10.76 0.92
CA HIS A 55 -2.29 12.02 1.59
C HIS A 55 -0.79 12.16 1.90
N GLU A 56 -0.24 13.37 1.76
CA GLU A 56 1.19 13.65 1.97
C GLU A 56 1.71 13.21 3.36
N LEU A 57 0.91 13.44 4.42
CA LEU A 57 1.24 13.02 5.78
C LEU A 57 1.27 11.49 5.95
N ALA A 58 0.44 10.75 5.22
CA ALA A 58 0.48 9.28 5.25
C ALA A 58 1.79 8.77 4.63
N LEU A 59 2.27 9.45 3.58
CA LEU A 59 3.56 9.13 2.94
C LEU A 59 4.73 9.44 3.88
N GLU A 60 4.71 10.62 4.51
CA GLU A 60 5.73 11.01 5.48
C GLU A 60 5.81 10.02 6.64
N ASP A 61 4.65 9.58 7.15
CA ASP A 61 4.60 8.58 8.22
C ASP A 61 5.13 7.21 7.78
N ALA A 62 4.81 6.78 6.56
CA ALA A 62 5.37 5.55 5.98
C ALA A 62 6.91 5.60 5.87
N MET A 63 7.48 6.78 5.60
CA MET A 63 8.94 6.98 5.49
C MET A 63 9.66 7.07 6.85
N ARG A 64 8.98 7.52 7.92
CA ARG A 64 9.62 7.78 9.22
C ARG A 64 10.08 6.52 9.97
N GLY A 65 9.51 5.35 9.66
CA GLY A 65 9.87 4.05 10.26
C GLY A 65 9.71 4.01 11.80
N ASN A 66 9.86 2.82 12.40
CA ASN A 66 9.91 2.61 13.87
C ASN A 66 8.81 3.30 14.70
N GLN A 67 7.65 3.55 14.10
CA GLN A 67 6.53 4.15 14.80
C GLN A 67 5.90 3.13 15.76
N ARG A 68 5.25 3.62 16.82
CA ARG A 68 4.40 2.77 17.66
C ARG A 68 3.18 2.31 16.85
N PRO A 69 2.63 1.10 17.11
CA PRO A 69 1.40 0.67 16.46
C PRO A 69 0.28 1.69 16.65
N LYS A 70 -0.36 2.07 15.56
CA LYS A 70 -1.38 3.14 15.51
C LYS A 70 -2.31 2.96 14.32
N ILE A 71 -3.46 3.62 14.39
CA ILE A 71 -4.41 3.81 13.30
C ILE A 71 -4.72 5.30 13.21
N GLU A 72 -4.60 5.86 12.02
CA GLU A 72 -4.85 7.28 11.75
C GLU A 72 -5.63 7.43 10.44
N GLU A 73 -6.50 8.43 10.38
CA GLU A 73 -7.28 8.77 9.20
C GLU A 73 -6.68 10.01 8.53
N TYR A 74 -6.45 9.93 7.23
CA TYR A 74 -5.95 11.01 6.39
C TYR A 74 -6.88 11.20 5.19
N GLY A 75 -7.87 12.09 5.34
CA GLY A 75 -8.91 12.26 4.33
C GLY A 75 -9.68 10.96 4.11
N ASP A 76 -9.63 10.44 2.89
CA ASP A 76 -10.29 9.18 2.51
C ASP A 76 -9.39 7.95 2.69
N SER A 77 -8.20 8.11 3.28
CA SER A 77 -7.23 7.03 3.51
C SER A 77 -7.09 6.68 4.99
N MET A 78 -6.83 5.41 5.27
CA MET A 78 -6.49 4.92 6.62
C MET A 78 -5.04 4.46 6.64
N PHE A 79 -4.24 5.03 7.54
CA PHE A 79 -2.85 4.64 7.78
C PHE A 79 -2.74 3.77 9.02
N VAL A 80 -2.07 2.63 8.89
CA VAL A 80 -1.94 1.64 9.97
C VAL A 80 -0.48 1.24 10.13
N VAL A 81 0.01 1.32 11.36
CA VAL A 81 1.31 0.76 11.76
C VAL A 81 1.06 -0.51 12.57
N VAL A 82 1.64 -1.62 12.13
CA VAL A 82 1.62 -2.91 12.84
C VAL A 82 3.05 -3.41 13.02
N HIS A 83 3.28 -4.16 14.10
CA HIS A 83 4.53 -4.88 14.31
C HIS A 83 4.29 -6.37 14.06
N MET A 84 5.16 -6.98 13.26
CA MET A 84 5.14 -8.43 13.03
C MET A 84 5.80 -9.12 14.22
N VAL A 85 5.14 -10.16 14.74
CA VAL A 85 5.72 -11.01 15.79
C VAL A 85 6.57 -12.08 15.12
N GLU A 86 7.83 -12.16 15.48
CA GLU A 86 8.68 -13.31 15.16
C GLU A 86 8.63 -14.30 16.32
N LEU A 87 8.15 -15.52 16.05
CA LEU A 87 8.22 -16.62 17.00
C LEU A 87 9.63 -17.22 16.93
N SER A 88 10.48 -16.89 17.89
CA SER A 88 11.70 -17.66 18.14
C SER A 88 11.30 -19.05 18.64
N GLY A 89 11.60 -20.09 17.86
CA GLY A 89 11.42 -21.48 18.32
C GLY A 89 12.40 -21.82 19.44
N ASP A 90 11.95 -22.67 20.37
CA ASP A 90 12.80 -23.32 21.40
C ASP A 90 13.67 -24.43 20.77
#